data_AF-A0A4R3K6E8-F1
#
_entry.id   AF-A0A4R3K6E8-F1
#
_cell.length_a   1.000
_cell.length_b   1.000
_cell.length_c   1.000
_cell.angle_alpha   90.00
_cell.angle_beta   90.00
_cell.angle_gamma   90.00
#
_symmetry.space_group_name_H-M   'P 1'
#
loop_
_entity.id
_entity.type
_entity.pdbx_description
1 polymer ?
#
loop_
_entity_poly.entity_id
_entity_poly.type
_entity_poly.pdbx_seq_one_letter_code
_entity_poly.pdbx_strand_id
1 'polypeptide(L)'
;MPTYKDEKTNTWYCKFYYEDYTGTNKQKFKRGFERKKDAQDWERDFLTSQTAQPSMPFKILSELYLDDKKQHTKEITYKTKKARIDTWILPYFSNQPINEITAADIRKWQGDIKKSKNANNQPLSPGYMQNIVMELSSLFNFAVRFYGLSVNPCRIAGNTIGKKQKSLNFWTKEEFDCFISTFSPSDIYYTAFLVLYYCGLRIGEFEALTAADIDLKAHTLQINKTYHLIDGKGVVTSPKTKKANRTIIIPQFLVDLLEKHENRIYALTPSARLFQASHSTYAGS
;
A
#
# COMPACT_ATOMS: atom_id res chain seq x y z
N MET A 1 12.95 23.79 28.13
CA MET A 1 11.90 22.85 27.69
C MET A 1 11.07 22.46 28.90
N PRO A 2 9.79 22.86 28.96
CA PRO A 2 8.84 22.54 30.04
C PRO A 2 8.49 21.04 30.08
N THR A 3 9.48 20.25 30.48
CA THR A 3 9.33 18.83 30.80
C THR A 3 9.34 18.62 32.30
N TYR A 4 8.40 17.83 32.77
CA TYR A 4 8.10 17.64 34.17
C TYR A 4 8.03 16.15 34.49
N LYS A 5 8.31 15.80 35.73
CA LYS A 5 8.23 14.42 36.22
C LYS A 5 6.90 14.22 36.94
N ASP A 6 6.19 13.15 36.62
CA ASP A 6 5.03 12.69 37.36
C ASP A 6 5.51 11.77 38.49
N GLU A 7 5.42 12.24 39.73
CA GLU A 7 5.88 11.50 40.91
C GLU A 7 5.03 10.27 41.23
N LYS A 8 3.77 10.22 40.79
CA LYS A 8 2.88 9.08 41.03
C LYS A 8 3.17 7.90 40.11
N THR A 9 3.58 8.19 38.88
CA THR A 9 3.83 7.16 37.85
C THR A 9 5.32 6.96 37.56
N ASN A 10 6.19 7.79 38.14
CA ASN A 10 7.63 7.87 37.86
C ASN A 10 7.94 8.05 36.36
N THR A 11 7.03 8.65 35.59
CA THR A 11 7.19 8.93 34.16
C THR A 11 7.34 10.44 33.90
N TRP A 12 7.77 10.81 32.70
CA TRP A 12 7.93 12.19 32.26
C TRP A 12 6.74 12.63 31.41
N TYR A 13 6.44 13.92 31.45
CA TYR A 13 5.43 14.58 30.63
C TYR A 13 5.91 15.95 30.15
N CYS A 14 5.31 16.44 29.07
CA CYS A 14 5.54 17.79 28.54
C CYS A 14 4.20 18.55 28.45
N LYS A 15 4.25 19.83 28.82
CA LYS A 15 3.11 20.75 28.78
C LYS A 15 3.59 22.11 28.29
N PHE A 16 3.14 22.53 27.11
CA PHE A 16 3.60 23.77 26.49
C PHE A 16 2.51 24.39 25.62
N TYR A 17 2.68 25.66 25.29
CA TYR A 17 1.84 26.38 24.34
C TYR A 17 2.49 26.37 22.96
N TYR A 18 1.67 26.35 21.92
CA TYR A 18 2.12 26.47 20.54
C TYR A 18 1.07 27.25 19.73
N GLU A 19 1.51 27.94 18.70
CA GLU A 19 0.65 28.59 17.72
C GLU A 19 0.30 27.59 16.63
N ASP A 20 -0.97 27.38 16.35
CA ASP A 20 -1.40 26.54 15.24
C ASP A 20 -1.35 27.27 13.90
N TYR A 21 -1.58 26.55 12.80
CA TYR A 21 -1.58 27.11 11.44
C TYR A 21 -2.60 28.24 11.20
N THR A 22 -3.51 28.51 12.15
CA THR A 22 -4.49 29.61 12.10
C THR A 22 -4.06 30.83 12.92
N GLY A 23 -2.89 30.78 13.55
CA GLY A 23 -2.41 31.83 14.46
C GLY A 23 -3.00 31.74 15.86
N THR A 24 -3.70 30.65 16.20
CA THR A 24 -4.35 30.50 17.51
C THR A 24 -3.43 29.76 18.47
N ASN A 25 -3.18 30.36 19.64
CA ASN A 25 -2.41 29.74 20.72
C ASN A 25 -3.19 28.58 21.35
N LYS A 26 -2.62 27.37 21.31
CA LYS A 26 -3.18 26.15 21.91
C LYS A 26 -2.20 25.53 22.88
N GLN A 27 -2.73 24.85 23.90
CA GLN A 27 -1.92 24.11 24.88
C GLN A 27 -1.84 22.63 24.50
N LYS A 28 -0.63 22.08 24.44
CA LYS A 28 -0.39 20.65 24.25
C LYS A 28 0.04 20.00 25.56
N PHE A 29 -0.51 18.83 25.83
CA PHE A 29 -0.14 17.99 26.96
C PHE A 29 0.07 16.54 26.48
N LYS A 30 1.23 15.96 26.79
CA LYS A 30 1.55 14.55 26.52
C LYS A 30 2.35 13.98 27.69
N ARG A 31 1.99 12.76 28.12
CA ARG A 31 2.57 12.06 29.27
C ARG A 31 2.93 10.61 28.93
N GLY A 32 3.71 9.99 29.82
CA GLY A 32 4.06 8.56 29.76
C GLY A 32 5.43 8.28 29.13
N PHE A 33 6.34 9.24 29.15
CA PHE A 33 7.71 9.04 28.66
C PHE A 33 8.58 8.42 29.75
N GLU A 34 9.39 7.41 29.42
CA GLU A 34 10.29 6.78 30.39
C GLU A 34 11.46 7.71 30.76
N ARG A 35 11.98 8.46 29.78
CA ARG A 35 13.13 9.36 29.96
C ARG A 35 12.73 10.81 29.74
N LYS A 36 13.38 11.71 30.47
CA LYS A 36 13.27 13.17 30.27
C LYS A 36 13.58 13.56 28.84
N LYS A 37 14.59 12.93 28.23
CA LYS A 37 15.05 13.20 26.87
C LYS A 37 13.95 12.89 25.84
N ASP A 38 13.25 11.77 25.99
CA ASP A 38 12.17 11.39 25.05
C ASP A 38 11.02 12.40 25.08
N ALA A 39 10.68 12.93 26.27
CA ALA A 39 9.68 13.98 26.42
C ALA A 39 10.12 15.31 25.76
N GLN A 40 11.41 15.64 25.83
CA GLN A 40 12.00 16.83 25.22
C GLN A 40 12.09 16.72 23.70
N ASP A 41 12.53 15.56 23.20
CA ASP A 41 12.61 15.27 21.77
C ASP A 41 11.20 15.29 21.16
N TRP A 42 10.20 14.73 21.84
CA TRP A 42 8.79 14.80 21.40
C TRP A 42 8.23 16.23 21.39
N GLU A 43 8.51 17.05 22.40
CA GLU A 43 8.09 18.46 22.41
C GLU A 43 8.71 19.22 21.23
N ARG A 44 10.00 19.02 20.99
CA ARG A 44 10.73 19.65 19.87
C ARG A 44 10.14 19.24 18.53
N ASP A 45 9.91 17.95 18.34
CA ASP A 45 9.31 17.39 17.14
C ASP A 45 7.91 17.98 16.90
N PHE A 46 7.11 18.08 17.97
CA PHE A 46 5.77 18.66 17.91
C PHE A 46 5.79 20.15 17.53
N LEU A 47 6.62 20.97 18.19
CA LEU A 47 6.73 22.40 17.87
C LEU A 47 7.21 22.61 16.43
N THR A 48 8.15 21.79 15.97
CA THR A 48 8.67 21.82 14.60
C THR A 48 7.60 21.44 13.57
N SER A 49 6.75 20.45 13.89
CA SER A 49 5.61 20.08 13.04
C SER A 49 4.57 21.20 12.91
N GLN A 50 4.44 22.06 13.93
CA GLN A 50 3.49 23.19 13.92
C GLN A 50 4.01 24.40 13.15
N THR A 51 5.32 24.66 13.20
CA THR A 51 5.94 25.72 12.39
C THR A 51 6.06 25.33 10.92
N ALA A 52 6.05 24.03 10.60
CA ALA A 52 5.86 23.51 9.24
C ALA A 52 6.85 24.14 8.22
N GLN A 53 8.10 24.37 8.64
CA GLN A 53 9.16 24.97 7.82
C GLN A 53 10.09 23.91 7.20
N PRO A 54 10.82 24.25 6.12
CA PRO A 54 11.79 23.35 5.50
C PRO A 54 12.93 22.88 6.41
N SER A 55 13.12 23.48 7.59
CA SER A 55 14.10 23.03 8.57
C SER A 55 13.65 21.83 9.40
N MET A 56 12.42 21.33 9.22
CA MET A 56 11.93 20.18 9.97
C MET A 56 12.73 18.90 9.64
N PRO A 57 12.88 17.96 10.59
CA PRO A 57 13.42 16.64 10.30
C PRO A 57 12.56 15.88 9.28
N PHE A 58 13.20 15.08 8.42
CA PHE A 58 12.53 14.28 7.40
C PHE A 58 11.49 13.30 7.97
N LYS A 59 11.72 12.79 9.18
CA LYS A 59 10.76 11.93 9.88
C LYS A 59 9.43 12.65 10.10
N ILE A 60 9.45 13.92 10.48
CA ILE A 60 8.25 14.74 10.70
C ILE A 60 7.50 14.96 9.39
N LEU A 61 8.21 15.28 8.31
CA LEU A 61 7.61 15.36 6.97
C LEU A 61 6.94 14.04 6.58
N SER A 62 7.60 12.91 6.88
CA SER A 62 7.09 11.57 6.55
C SER A 62 5.82 11.23 7.32
N GLU A 63 5.75 11.58 8.60
CA GLU A 63 4.54 11.42 9.43
C GLU A 63 3.38 12.25 8.89
N LEU A 64 3.61 13.55 8.60
CA LEU A 64 2.60 14.45 8.03
C LEU A 64 2.09 13.96 6.66
N TYR A 65 3.01 13.48 5.81
CA TYR A 65 2.65 12.89 4.52
C TYR A 65 1.82 11.61 4.68
N LEU A 66 2.21 10.73 5.60
CA LEU A 66 1.50 9.49 5.84
C LEU A 66 0.10 9.73 6.39
N ASP A 67 -0.08 10.72 7.28
CA ASP A 67 -1.39 11.10 7.79
C ASP A 67 -2.29 11.66 6.68
N ASP A 68 -1.78 12.52 5.80
CA ASP A 68 -2.50 12.97 4.60
C ASP A 68 -2.91 11.76 3.72
N LYS A 69 -1.99 10.83 3.47
CA LYS A 69 -2.29 9.65 2.64
C LYS A 69 -3.28 8.71 3.29
N LYS A 70 -3.28 8.59 4.61
CA LYS A 70 -4.23 7.75 5.35
C LYS A 70 -5.66 8.23 5.18
N GLN A 71 -5.87 9.56 5.13
CA GLN A 71 -7.19 10.16 4.96
C GLN A 71 -7.67 10.11 3.51
N HIS A 72 -6.76 10.22 2.54
CA HIS A 72 -7.13 10.40 1.13
C HIS A 72 -6.89 9.18 0.23
N THR A 73 -6.45 8.05 0.78
CA THR A 73 -6.19 6.83 -0.02
C THR A 73 -6.75 5.58 0.63
N LYS A 74 -6.95 4.53 -0.18
CA LYS A 74 -7.36 3.21 0.33
C LYS A 74 -6.31 2.67 1.30
N GLU A 75 -6.78 1.94 2.31
CA GLU A 75 -5.93 1.36 3.36
C GLU A 75 -4.72 0.58 2.81
N ILE A 76 -4.93 -0.27 1.79
CA ILE A 76 -3.83 -1.03 1.17
C ILE A 76 -2.76 -0.14 0.52
N THR A 77 -3.18 1.00 -0.05
CA THR A 77 -2.26 1.97 -0.66
C THR A 77 -1.44 2.67 0.41
N TYR A 78 -2.10 3.13 1.49
CA TYR A 78 -1.43 3.71 2.65
C TYR A 78 -0.41 2.74 3.25
N LYS A 79 -0.80 1.49 3.55
CA LYS A 79 0.09 0.49 4.13
C LYS A 79 1.30 0.19 3.26
N THR A 80 1.08 0.06 1.96
CA THR A 80 2.17 -0.16 1.00
C THR A 80 3.16 1.01 0.98
N LYS A 81 2.67 2.25 1.03
CA LYS A 81 3.53 3.45 1.09
C LYS A 81 4.29 3.52 2.41
N LYS A 82 3.60 3.36 3.54
CA LYS A 82 4.19 3.33 4.88
C LYS A 82 5.32 2.31 4.98
N ALA A 83 5.09 1.07 4.54
CA ALA A 83 6.11 0.03 4.55
C ALA A 83 7.36 0.43 3.76
N ARG A 84 7.21 1.03 2.56
CA ARG A 84 8.37 1.50 1.80
C ARG A 84 9.12 2.63 2.49
N ILE A 85 8.40 3.59 3.06
CA ILE A 85 8.97 4.73 3.76
C ILE A 85 9.77 4.24 4.98
N ASP A 86 9.14 3.41 5.81
CA ASP A 86 9.74 2.86 7.03
C ASP A 86 10.97 2.00 6.74
N THR A 87 10.90 1.12 5.72
CA THR A 87 11.98 0.17 5.43
C THR A 87 13.14 0.78 4.64
N TRP A 88 12.87 1.65 3.67
CA TRP A 88 13.88 2.05 2.66
C TRP A 88 14.29 3.52 2.70
N ILE A 89 13.49 4.38 3.33
CA ILE A 89 13.69 5.84 3.29
C ILE A 89 14.10 6.36 4.65
N LEU A 90 13.29 6.11 5.69
CA LEU A 90 13.56 6.59 7.05
C LEU A 90 14.95 6.21 7.60
N PRO A 91 15.49 5.00 7.35
CA PRO A 91 16.82 4.63 7.87
C PRO A 91 17.96 5.55 7.41
N TYR A 92 17.78 6.30 6.31
CA TYR A 92 18.79 7.19 5.75
C TYR A 92 18.58 8.64 6.14
N PHE A 93 17.34 9.13 6.06
CA PHE A 93 17.05 10.56 6.12
C PHE A 93 16.39 11.02 7.42
N SER A 94 15.89 10.11 8.28
CA SER A 94 14.99 10.40 9.42
C SER A 94 15.28 11.71 10.15
N ASN A 95 16.53 11.91 10.59
CA ASN A 95 16.89 13.02 11.47
C ASN A 95 17.45 14.24 10.71
N GLN A 96 17.63 14.15 9.39
CA GLN A 96 18.15 15.24 8.59
C GLN A 96 17.06 16.28 8.32
N PRO A 97 17.35 17.58 8.45
CA PRO A 97 16.46 18.64 8.00
C PRO A 97 16.16 18.53 6.51
N ILE A 98 14.90 18.70 6.10
CA ILE A 98 14.50 18.45 4.71
C ILE A 98 15.12 19.44 3.70
N ASN A 99 15.48 20.64 4.16
CA ASN A 99 16.21 21.65 3.37
C ASN A 99 17.71 21.39 3.26
N GLU A 100 18.28 20.50 4.07
CA GLU A 100 19.70 20.13 4.02
C GLU A 100 19.93 18.88 3.15
N ILE A 101 18.88 18.13 2.80
CA ILE A 101 19.01 16.94 1.95
C ILE A 101 19.27 17.38 0.51
N THR A 102 20.48 17.10 0.03
CA THR A 102 20.94 17.50 -1.30
C THR A 102 20.68 16.44 -2.36
N ALA A 103 20.79 16.84 -3.64
CA ALA A 103 20.76 15.89 -4.76
C ALA A 103 21.88 14.84 -4.69
N ALA A 104 23.03 15.17 -4.08
CA ALA A 104 24.14 14.25 -3.88
C ALA A 104 23.79 13.16 -2.86
N ASP A 105 23.09 13.52 -1.77
CA ASP A 105 22.60 12.56 -0.77
C ASP A 105 21.61 11.57 -1.40
N ILE A 106 20.69 12.07 -2.24
CA ILE A 106 19.76 11.23 -2.99
C ILE A 106 20.51 10.27 -3.93
N ARG A 107 21.57 10.74 -4.61
CA ARG A 107 22.37 9.88 -5.50
C ARG A 107 23.12 8.79 -4.73
N LYS A 108 23.68 9.12 -3.57
CA LYS A 108 24.32 8.15 -2.68
C LYS A 108 23.31 7.09 -2.24
N TRP A 109 22.15 7.53 -1.74
CA TRP A 109 21.05 6.64 -1.35
C TRP A 109 20.57 5.74 -2.50
N GLN A 110 20.40 6.26 -3.71
CA GLN A 110 20.05 5.44 -4.89
C GLN A 110 21.12 4.37 -5.18
N GLY A 111 22.40 4.68 -4.94
CA GLY A 111 23.50 3.72 -5.04
C GLY A 111 23.40 2.60 -4.02
N ASP A 112 23.00 2.92 -2.79
CA ASP A 112 22.82 1.94 -1.72
C ASP A 112 21.59 1.06 -1.94
N ILE A 113 20.48 1.63 -2.44
CA ILE A 113 19.29 0.88 -2.83
C ILE A 113 19.60 -0.15 -3.92
N LYS A 114 20.46 0.18 -4.90
CA LYS A 114 20.89 -0.78 -5.93
C LYS A 114 21.64 -1.98 -5.39
N LYS A 115 22.37 -1.80 -4.29
CA LYS A 115 23.13 -2.88 -3.62
C LYS A 115 22.29 -3.63 -2.59
N SER A 116 21.11 -3.10 -2.26
CA SER A 116 20.22 -3.66 -1.25
C SER A 116 19.57 -4.95 -1.72
N LYS A 117 19.20 -5.78 -0.74
CA LYS A 117 18.58 -7.08 -0.95
C LYS A 117 17.25 -7.17 -0.21
N ASN A 118 16.32 -7.96 -0.74
CA ASN A 118 15.05 -8.25 -0.07
C ASN A 118 15.25 -9.23 1.11
N ALA A 119 14.16 -9.54 1.81
CA ALA A 119 14.16 -10.49 2.93
C ALA A 119 14.69 -11.90 2.57
N ASN A 120 14.62 -12.27 1.28
CA ASN A 120 15.11 -13.54 0.76
C ASN A 120 16.56 -13.44 0.24
N ASN A 121 17.31 -12.39 0.62
CA ASN A 121 18.69 -12.14 0.22
C ASN A 121 18.90 -12.01 -1.31
N GLN A 122 17.85 -11.65 -2.05
CA GLN A 122 17.91 -11.42 -3.50
C GLN A 122 17.96 -9.92 -3.82
N PRO A 123 18.62 -9.50 -4.92
CA PRO A 123 18.62 -8.12 -5.36
C PRO A 123 17.20 -7.58 -5.57
N LEU A 124 16.98 -6.32 -5.23
CA LEU A 124 15.71 -5.65 -5.49
C LEU A 124 15.45 -5.54 -7.00
N SER A 125 14.20 -5.77 -7.43
CA SER A 125 13.85 -5.61 -8.85
C SER A 125 13.92 -4.13 -9.27
N PRO A 126 14.30 -3.82 -10.53
CA PRO A 126 14.35 -2.44 -11.02
C PRO A 126 13.03 -1.69 -10.84
N GLY A 127 11.90 -2.38 -11.09
CA GLY A 127 10.57 -1.81 -10.90
C GLY A 127 10.23 -1.51 -9.43
N TYR A 128 10.70 -2.33 -8.49
CA TYR A 128 10.49 -2.07 -7.07
C TYR A 128 11.35 -0.89 -6.59
N MET A 129 12.63 -0.87 -6.94
CA MET A 129 13.51 0.25 -6.61
C MET A 129 12.99 1.57 -7.20
N GLN A 130 12.49 1.55 -8.44
CA GLN A 130 11.82 2.69 -9.06
C GLN A 130 10.66 3.22 -8.20
N ASN A 131 9.82 2.32 -7.67
CA ASN A 131 8.71 2.69 -6.80
C ASN A 131 9.18 3.35 -5.50
N ILE A 132 10.32 2.94 -4.94
CA ILE A 132 10.91 3.56 -3.76
C ILE A 132 11.38 4.99 -4.08
N VAL A 133 12.10 5.19 -5.19
CA VAL A 133 12.56 6.53 -5.62
C VAL A 133 11.38 7.47 -5.88
N MET A 134 10.31 6.97 -6.52
CA MET A 134 9.09 7.74 -6.75
C MET A 134 8.37 8.09 -5.44
N GLU A 135 8.44 7.23 -4.42
CA GLU A 135 7.88 7.50 -3.10
C GLU A 135 8.62 8.65 -2.42
N LEU A 136 9.97 8.61 -2.42
CA LEU A 136 10.80 9.70 -1.88
C LEU A 136 10.55 11.01 -2.62
N SER A 137 10.49 10.97 -3.96
CA SER A 137 10.16 12.15 -4.76
C SER A 137 8.76 12.70 -4.43
N SER A 138 7.79 11.83 -4.12
CA SER A 138 6.45 12.25 -3.70
C SER A 138 6.43 12.94 -2.33
N LEU A 139 7.25 12.49 -1.39
CA LEU A 139 7.46 13.14 -0.09
C LEU A 139 8.02 14.55 -0.26
N PHE A 140 9.06 14.72 -1.08
CA PHE A 140 9.62 16.05 -1.35
C PHE A 140 8.66 16.94 -2.14
N ASN A 141 7.85 16.39 -3.05
CA ASN A 141 6.80 17.19 -3.71
C ASN A 141 5.74 17.67 -2.71
N PHE A 142 5.43 16.87 -1.68
CA PHE A 142 4.55 17.28 -0.59
C PHE A 142 5.18 18.42 0.23
N ALA A 143 6.48 18.34 0.55
CA ALA A 143 7.24 19.42 1.18
C ALA A 143 7.23 20.72 0.36
N VAL A 144 7.49 20.63 -0.95
CA VAL A 144 7.47 21.80 -1.84
C VAL A 144 6.08 22.45 -1.86
N ARG A 145 5.02 21.64 -1.92
CA ARG A 145 3.65 22.13 -2.06
C ARG A 145 3.09 22.75 -0.78
N PHE A 146 3.40 22.20 0.39
CA PHE A 146 2.71 22.55 1.64
C PHE A 146 3.62 23.16 2.71
N TYR A 147 4.93 23.05 2.57
CA TYR A 147 5.90 23.40 3.61
C TYR A 147 7.04 24.30 3.10
N GLY A 148 6.88 24.92 1.93
CA GLY A 148 7.78 25.95 1.43
C GLY A 148 9.17 25.48 1.02
N LEU A 149 9.39 24.18 0.79
CA LEU A 149 10.66 23.70 0.23
C LEU A 149 10.81 24.26 -1.21
N SER A 150 11.94 24.90 -1.50
CA SER A 150 12.14 25.60 -2.77
C SER A 150 12.17 24.68 -3.99
N VAL A 151 12.82 23.52 -3.87
CA VAL A 151 12.98 22.57 -4.97
C VAL A 151 13.02 21.14 -4.44
N ASN A 152 12.49 20.21 -5.23
CA ASN A 152 12.58 18.78 -4.93
C ASN A 152 13.99 18.25 -5.27
N PRO A 153 14.81 17.82 -4.28
CA PRO A 153 16.16 17.33 -4.53
C PRO A 153 16.18 16.04 -5.36
N CYS A 154 15.12 15.22 -5.32
CA CYS A 154 15.00 14.03 -6.17
C CYS A 154 14.86 14.38 -7.65
N ARG A 155 14.30 15.54 -7.98
CA ARG A 155 14.19 16.01 -9.37
C ARG A 155 15.56 16.42 -9.92
N ILE A 156 16.37 17.09 -9.11
CA ILE A 156 17.74 17.49 -9.46
C ILE A 156 18.64 16.26 -9.55
N ALA A 157 18.54 15.37 -8.55
CA ALA A 157 19.26 14.10 -8.57
C ALA A 157 18.87 13.29 -9.80
N GLY A 158 17.63 13.36 -10.27
CA GLY A 158 17.16 12.49 -11.33
C GLY A 158 17.15 11.02 -10.90
N ASN A 159 16.88 10.12 -11.84
CA ASN A 159 16.68 8.72 -11.53
C ASN A 159 17.72 7.84 -12.19
N THR A 160 18.53 7.17 -11.36
CA THR A 160 19.60 6.26 -11.81
C THR A 160 19.26 4.80 -11.63
N ILE A 161 18.14 4.50 -10.96
CA ILE A 161 17.71 3.14 -10.71
C ILE A 161 17.07 2.66 -12.01
N GLY A 162 17.59 1.55 -12.56
CA GLY A 162 17.33 1.11 -13.93
C GLY A 162 15.85 1.09 -14.34
N LYS A 163 15.58 1.17 -15.65
CA LYS A 163 14.21 1.22 -16.16
C LYS A 163 13.46 -0.08 -15.86
N LYS A 164 12.17 0.05 -15.55
CA LYS A 164 11.25 -1.09 -15.50
C LYS A 164 11.16 -1.70 -16.89
N GLN A 165 11.79 -2.85 -17.10
CA GLN A 165 11.61 -3.63 -18.31
C GLN A 165 10.16 -4.13 -18.33
N LYS A 166 9.42 -3.78 -19.38
CA LYS A 166 8.08 -4.32 -19.62
C LYS A 166 8.24 -5.55 -20.51
N SER A 167 8.50 -6.71 -19.91
CA SER A 167 8.14 -7.97 -20.55
C SER A 167 6.83 -8.44 -19.91
N LEU A 168 5.79 -8.58 -20.74
CA LEU A 168 4.59 -9.30 -20.37
C LEU A 168 4.75 -10.69 -20.95
N ASN A 169 5.13 -11.64 -20.10
CA ASN A 169 5.04 -13.05 -20.47
C ASN A 169 3.56 -13.43 -20.35
N PHE A 170 2.98 -13.88 -21.46
CA PHE A 170 1.63 -14.42 -21.50
C PHE A 170 1.71 -15.85 -22.02
N TRP A 171 0.78 -16.69 -21.58
CA TRP A 171 0.72 -18.06 -22.08
C TRP A 171 0.10 -18.10 -23.47
N THR A 172 0.65 -18.96 -24.33
CA THR A 172 -0.08 -19.37 -25.54
C THR A 172 -1.31 -20.20 -25.16
N LYS A 173 -2.20 -20.42 -26.12
CA LYS A 173 -3.37 -21.28 -25.89
C LYS A 173 -2.92 -22.69 -25.52
N GLU A 174 -1.91 -23.21 -26.19
CA GLU A 174 -1.36 -24.56 -25.99
C GLU A 174 -0.74 -24.72 -24.60
N GLU A 175 -0.04 -23.67 -24.12
CA GLU A 175 0.52 -23.65 -22.75
C GLU A 175 -0.59 -23.64 -21.70
N PHE A 176 -1.65 -22.84 -21.90
CA PHE A 176 -2.80 -22.84 -21.00
C PHE A 176 -3.56 -24.18 -21.03
N ASP A 177 -3.76 -24.76 -22.21
CA ASP A 177 -4.43 -26.06 -22.37
C ASP A 177 -3.64 -27.17 -21.67
N CYS A 178 -2.32 -27.16 -21.79
CA CYS A 178 -1.43 -28.07 -21.05
C CYS A 178 -1.59 -27.89 -19.54
N PHE A 179 -1.55 -26.65 -19.05
CA PHE A 179 -1.74 -26.34 -17.62
C PHE A 179 -3.11 -26.81 -17.10
N ILE A 180 -4.20 -26.45 -17.77
CA ILE A 180 -5.55 -26.73 -17.28
C ILE A 180 -5.87 -28.24 -17.31
N SER A 181 -5.22 -28.99 -18.21
CA SER A 181 -5.34 -30.46 -18.27
C SER A 181 -4.82 -31.18 -17.03
N THR A 182 -4.01 -30.52 -16.20
CA THR A 182 -3.50 -31.08 -14.94
C THR A 182 -4.54 -31.09 -13.83
N PHE A 183 -5.65 -30.38 -13.99
CA PHE A 183 -6.75 -30.32 -13.02
C PHE A 183 -7.92 -31.19 -13.47
N SER A 184 -8.54 -31.90 -12.52
CA SER A 184 -9.81 -32.58 -12.79
C SER A 184 -10.91 -31.56 -13.09
N PRO A 185 -11.83 -31.79 -14.04
CA PRO A 185 -13.01 -30.95 -14.24
C PRO A 185 -13.92 -30.85 -13.02
N SER A 186 -13.78 -31.77 -12.05
CA SER A 186 -14.47 -31.69 -10.76
C SER A 186 -13.78 -30.80 -9.73
N ASP A 187 -12.54 -30.36 -9.96
CA ASP A 187 -11.82 -29.49 -9.05
C ASP A 187 -12.34 -28.04 -9.14
N ILE A 188 -12.47 -27.37 -7.99
CA ILE A 188 -12.82 -25.94 -7.93
C ILE A 188 -11.79 -25.08 -8.68
N TYR A 189 -10.52 -25.47 -8.65
CA TYR A 189 -9.45 -24.74 -9.31
C TYR A 189 -9.56 -24.79 -10.83
N TYR A 190 -10.11 -25.88 -11.39
CA TYR A 190 -10.37 -25.98 -12.83
C TYR A 190 -11.32 -24.87 -13.29
N THR A 191 -12.49 -24.75 -12.65
CA THR A 191 -13.45 -23.68 -12.93
C THR A 191 -12.85 -22.30 -12.66
N ALA A 192 -12.11 -22.14 -11.56
CA ALA A 192 -11.47 -20.87 -11.20
C ALA A 192 -10.51 -20.36 -12.29
N PHE A 193 -9.61 -21.21 -12.78
CA PHE A 193 -8.65 -20.85 -13.81
C PHE A 193 -9.31 -20.56 -15.16
N LEU A 194 -10.37 -21.29 -15.52
CA LEU A 194 -11.14 -20.99 -16.73
C LEU A 194 -11.83 -19.64 -16.65
N VAL A 195 -12.44 -19.27 -15.51
CA VAL A 195 -13.01 -17.93 -15.32
C VAL A 195 -11.93 -16.86 -15.46
N LEU A 196 -10.76 -17.05 -14.82
CA LEU A 196 -9.65 -16.09 -14.92
C LEU A 196 -9.17 -15.92 -16.36
N TYR A 197 -9.04 -17.02 -17.11
CA TYR A 197 -8.55 -17.02 -18.49
C TYR A 197 -9.56 -16.42 -19.47
N TYR A 198 -10.81 -16.90 -19.48
CA TYR A 198 -11.82 -16.50 -20.46
C TYR A 198 -12.44 -15.13 -20.16
N CYS A 199 -12.52 -14.73 -18.89
CA CYS A 199 -13.13 -13.47 -18.51
C CYS A 199 -12.08 -12.37 -18.24
N GLY A 200 -10.79 -12.71 -18.18
CA GLY A 200 -9.71 -11.73 -17.97
C GLY A 200 -9.84 -10.94 -16.67
N LEU A 201 -10.29 -11.60 -15.60
CA LEU A 201 -10.42 -10.97 -14.28
C LEU A 201 -9.04 -10.79 -13.65
N ARG A 202 -8.86 -9.67 -12.93
CA ARG A 202 -7.75 -9.59 -11.97
C ARG A 202 -8.05 -10.51 -10.78
N ILE A 203 -7.03 -11.08 -10.16
CA ILE A 203 -7.22 -12.03 -9.05
C ILE A 203 -8.10 -11.47 -7.92
N GLY A 204 -7.93 -10.21 -7.53
CA GLY A 204 -8.78 -9.60 -6.52
C GLY A 204 -10.22 -9.35 -6.99
N GLU A 205 -10.47 -9.16 -8.29
CA GLU A 205 -11.83 -9.08 -8.85
C GLU A 205 -12.48 -10.48 -8.77
N PHE A 206 -11.73 -11.53 -9.14
CA PHE A 206 -12.18 -12.92 -9.09
C PHE A 206 -12.49 -13.39 -7.67
N GLU A 207 -11.58 -13.14 -6.72
CA GLU A 207 -11.78 -13.47 -5.30
C GLU A 207 -12.97 -12.72 -4.70
N ALA A 208 -13.42 -11.61 -5.29
CA ALA A 208 -14.56 -10.86 -4.80
C ALA A 208 -15.89 -11.32 -5.38
N LEU A 209 -15.91 -12.24 -6.34
CA LEU A 209 -17.14 -12.71 -6.98
C LEU A 209 -18.06 -13.40 -5.98
N THR A 210 -19.32 -12.98 -6.03
CA THR A 210 -20.44 -13.56 -5.29
C THR A 210 -21.46 -14.15 -6.24
N ALA A 211 -22.34 -15.01 -5.74
CA ALA A 211 -23.40 -15.60 -6.55
C ALA A 211 -24.27 -14.55 -7.26
N ALA A 212 -24.56 -13.42 -6.59
CA ALA A 212 -25.33 -12.32 -7.16
C ALA A 212 -24.65 -11.60 -8.35
N ASP A 213 -23.34 -11.80 -8.57
CA ASP A 213 -22.64 -11.18 -9.69
C ASP A 213 -22.73 -12.01 -10.98
N ILE A 214 -23.24 -13.24 -10.91
CA ILE A 214 -23.35 -14.15 -12.06
C ILE A 214 -24.82 -14.31 -12.42
N ASP A 215 -25.16 -13.94 -13.65
CA ASP A 215 -26.45 -14.23 -14.24
C ASP A 215 -26.29 -15.39 -15.23
N LEU A 216 -26.58 -16.61 -14.75
CA LEU A 216 -26.50 -17.83 -15.53
C LEU A 216 -27.53 -17.89 -16.67
N LYS A 217 -28.60 -17.08 -16.62
CA LYS A 217 -29.61 -17.02 -17.71
C LYS A 217 -29.21 -16.03 -18.80
N ALA A 218 -28.72 -14.87 -18.39
CA ALA A 218 -28.23 -13.85 -19.32
C ALA A 218 -26.80 -14.13 -19.82
N HIS A 219 -26.13 -15.14 -19.25
CA HIS A 219 -24.73 -15.51 -19.50
C HIS A 219 -23.81 -14.32 -19.24
N THR A 220 -23.98 -13.67 -18.09
CA THR A 220 -23.18 -12.49 -17.74
C THR A 220 -22.54 -12.59 -16.37
N LEU A 221 -21.38 -11.95 -16.24
CA LEU A 221 -20.62 -11.82 -15.00
C LEU A 221 -20.33 -10.33 -14.76
N GLN A 222 -20.73 -9.83 -13.59
CA GLN A 222 -20.52 -8.44 -13.19
C GLN A 222 -19.26 -8.27 -12.33
N ILE A 223 -18.39 -7.35 -12.73
CA ILE A 223 -17.21 -6.97 -11.97
C ILE A 223 -17.50 -5.60 -11.36
N ASN A 224 -17.75 -5.57 -10.06
CA ASN A 224 -18.12 -4.35 -9.32
C ASN A 224 -17.39 -4.18 -7.99
N LYS A 225 -16.48 -5.11 -7.66
CA LYS A 225 -15.77 -5.18 -6.38
C LYS A 225 -14.41 -5.85 -6.51
N THR A 226 -13.56 -5.63 -5.51
CA THR A 226 -12.22 -6.24 -5.42
C THR A 226 -11.97 -6.63 -3.97
N TYR A 227 -11.51 -7.86 -3.77
CA TYR A 227 -11.13 -8.42 -2.50
C TYR A 227 -9.64 -8.23 -2.27
N HIS A 228 -9.29 -7.92 -1.02
CA HIS A 228 -7.93 -7.78 -0.55
C HIS A 228 -7.80 -8.51 0.79
N LEU A 229 -6.67 -9.16 1.01
CA LEU A 229 -6.29 -9.63 2.34
C LEU A 229 -5.37 -8.58 2.97
N ILE A 230 -5.83 -7.97 4.06
CA ILE A 230 -5.10 -6.93 4.78
C ILE A 230 -4.96 -7.38 6.23
N ASP A 231 -3.73 -7.61 6.68
CA ASP A 231 -3.40 -8.11 8.04
C ASP A 231 -4.21 -9.37 8.41
N GLY A 232 -4.33 -10.30 7.46
CA GLY A 232 -5.11 -11.54 7.63
C GLY A 232 -6.63 -11.36 7.57
N LYS A 233 -7.13 -10.14 7.38
CA LYS A 233 -8.57 -9.85 7.27
C LYS A 233 -8.97 -9.61 5.82
N GLY A 234 -10.08 -10.23 5.43
CA GLY A 234 -10.70 -10.00 4.13
C GLY A 234 -11.38 -8.64 4.06
N VAL A 235 -10.96 -7.80 3.12
CA VAL A 235 -11.51 -6.47 2.88
C VAL A 235 -12.00 -6.39 1.44
N VAL A 236 -13.30 -6.22 1.26
CA VAL A 236 -13.91 -5.95 -0.04
C VAL A 236 -13.98 -4.44 -0.24
N THR A 237 -13.48 -3.95 -1.37
CA THR A 237 -13.58 -2.54 -1.75
C THR A 237 -14.18 -2.39 -3.13
N SER A 238 -14.82 -1.25 -3.39
CA SER A 238 -15.24 -0.87 -4.74
C SER A 238 -14.01 -0.63 -5.64
N PRO A 239 -14.08 -0.87 -6.95
CA PRO A 239 -12.98 -0.59 -7.86
C PRO A 239 -12.53 0.87 -7.80
N LYS A 240 -11.26 1.13 -8.11
CA LYS A 240 -10.66 2.47 -7.97
C LYS A 240 -11.35 3.54 -8.83
N THR A 241 -12.01 3.14 -9.92
CA THR A 241 -12.71 4.05 -10.83
C THR A 241 -14.05 3.46 -11.26
N LYS A 242 -15.06 4.31 -11.52
CA LYS A 242 -16.36 3.87 -12.05
C LYS A 242 -16.23 3.09 -13.37
N LYS A 243 -15.23 3.41 -14.19
CA LYS A 243 -14.90 2.71 -15.45
C LYS A 243 -14.44 1.26 -15.24
N ALA A 244 -14.02 0.89 -14.03
CA ALA A 244 -13.62 -0.48 -13.74
C ALA A 244 -14.82 -1.41 -13.50
N ASN A 245 -16.01 -0.84 -13.24
CA ASN A 245 -17.25 -1.61 -13.20
C ASN A 245 -17.61 -2.02 -14.62
N ARG A 246 -17.72 -3.34 -14.87
CA ARG A 246 -18.02 -3.88 -16.20
C ARG A 246 -18.79 -5.19 -16.10
N THR A 247 -19.58 -5.46 -17.13
CA THR A 247 -20.25 -6.75 -17.32
C THR A 247 -19.57 -7.50 -18.46
N ILE A 248 -19.30 -8.78 -18.25
CA ILE A 248 -18.63 -9.66 -19.21
C ILE A 248 -19.63 -10.73 -19.64
N ILE A 249 -19.76 -10.97 -20.94
CA ILE A 249 -20.52 -12.09 -21.48
C ILE A 249 -19.65 -13.33 -21.36
N ILE A 250 -20.21 -14.42 -20.81
CA ILE A 250 -19.49 -15.68 -20.61
C ILE A 250 -20.01 -16.77 -21.57
N PRO A 251 -19.13 -17.63 -22.11
CA PRO A 251 -19.56 -18.73 -22.98
C PRO A 251 -20.40 -19.78 -22.24
N GLN A 252 -21.27 -20.50 -22.97
CA GLN A 252 -22.17 -21.52 -22.39
C GLN A 252 -21.42 -22.57 -21.56
N PHE A 253 -20.29 -23.10 -22.04
CA PHE A 253 -19.56 -24.12 -21.29
C PHE A 253 -19.09 -23.62 -19.91
N LEU A 254 -18.82 -22.31 -19.77
CA LEU A 254 -18.42 -21.70 -18.51
C LEU A 254 -19.63 -21.49 -17.59
N VAL A 255 -20.80 -21.17 -18.16
CA VAL A 255 -22.08 -21.15 -17.44
C VAL A 255 -22.35 -22.53 -16.83
N ASP A 256 -22.21 -23.60 -17.61
CA ASP A 256 -22.46 -24.97 -17.13
C ASP A 256 -21.49 -25.37 -16.00
N LEU A 257 -20.23 -24.93 -16.07
CA LEU A 257 -19.24 -25.16 -15.03
C LEU A 257 -19.52 -24.35 -13.76
N LEU A 258 -19.95 -23.10 -13.91
CA LEU A 258 -20.33 -22.23 -12.79
C LEU A 258 -21.59 -22.74 -12.10
N GLU A 259 -22.60 -23.18 -12.85
CA GLU A 259 -23.82 -23.78 -12.29
C GLU A 259 -23.50 -25.05 -11.48
N LYS A 260 -22.64 -25.93 -12.03
CA LYS A 260 -22.16 -27.12 -11.29
C LYS A 260 -21.40 -26.74 -10.03
N HIS A 261 -20.64 -25.65 -10.06
CA HIS A 261 -19.91 -25.15 -8.90
C HIS A 261 -20.85 -24.57 -7.84
N GLU A 262 -21.81 -23.73 -8.23
CA GLU A 262 -22.82 -23.15 -7.35
C GLU A 262 -23.63 -24.24 -6.62
N ASN A 263 -24.03 -25.29 -7.34
CA ASN A 263 -24.79 -26.41 -6.77
C ASN A 263 -24.00 -27.24 -5.74
N ARG A 264 -22.67 -27.14 -5.69
CA ARG A 264 -21.84 -27.80 -4.66
C ARG A 264 -21.73 -26.99 -3.38
N ILE A 265 -22.08 -25.71 -3.42
CA ILE A 265 -22.00 -24.83 -2.26
C ILE A 265 -23.29 -24.98 -1.46
N TYR A 266 -23.17 -25.59 -0.27
CA TYR A 266 -24.30 -25.73 0.65
C TYR A 266 -24.83 -24.36 1.09
N ALA A 267 -26.15 -24.17 1.01
CA ALA A 267 -26.85 -22.95 1.42
C ALA A 267 -26.25 -21.66 0.79
N LEU A 268 -25.98 -21.70 -0.52
CA LEU A 268 -25.46 -20.55 -1.25
C LEU A 268 -26.40 -19.34 -1.12
N THR A 269 -25.88 -18.24 -0.57
CA THR A 269 -26.59 -16.97 -0.50
C THR A 269 -26.12 -16.05 -1.63
N PRO A 270 -26.94 -15.08 -2.08
CA PRO A 270 -26.53 -14.14 -3.14
C PRO A 270 -25.25 -13.37 -2.80
N SER A 271 -25.01 -13.09 -1.51
CA SER A 271 -23.82 -12.39 -1.02
C SER A 271 -22.61 -13.31 -0.75
N ALA A 272 -22.78 -14.62 -0.83
CA ALA A 272 -21.69 -15.56 -0.56
C ALA A 272 -20.65 -15.49 -1.68
N ARG A 273 -19.36 -15.47 -1.28
CA ARG A 273 -18.25 -15.60 -2.22
C ARG A 273 -18.26 -16.98 -2.86
N LEU A 274 -18.16 -17.02 -4.20
CA LEU A 274 -18.13 -18.26 -4.98
C LEU A 274 -16.82 -19.02 -4.84
N PHE A 275 -15.70 -18.29 -4.77
CA PHE A 275 -14.37 -18.86 -4.65
C PHE A 275 -13.76 -18.41 -3.33
N GLN A 276 -13.64 -19.31 -2.36
CA GLN A 276 -13.13 -19.02 -1.01
C GLN A 276 -11.65 -19.34 -0.85
N ALA A 277 -11.03 -20.03 -1.81
CA ALA A 277 -9.59 -20.24 -1.83
C ALA A 277 -8.89 -18.87 -1.87
N SER A 278 -8.16 -18.53 -0.80
CA SER A 278 -7.37 -17.31 -0.74
C SER A 278 -6.03 -17.53 -1.44
N HIS A 279 -5.52 -16.52 -2.16
CA HIS A 279 -4.16 -16.52 -2.73
C HIS A 279 -3.04 -16.82 -1.69
N SER A 280 -3.31 -16.75 -0.39
CA SER A 280 -2.32 -16.94 0.68
C SER A 280 -2.15 -18.38 1.20
N THR A 281 -2.75 -19.41 0.61
CA THR A 281 -2.66 -20.79 1.13
C THR A 281 -1.30 -21.49 0.96
N TYR A 282 -0.30 -20.86 0.32
CA TYR A 282 1.06 -21.40 0.17
C TYR A 282 2.17 -20.53 0.79
N ALA A 283 1.84 -19.62 1.71
CA ALA A 283 2.84 -18.92 2.52
C ALA A 283 2.93 -19.56 3.91
N GLY A 284 3.41 -20.80 3.97
CA GLY A 284 3.49 -21.54 5.24
C GLY A 284 3.79 -23.02 5.06
N SER A 285 4.95 -23.34 4.50
CA SER A 285 5.68 -24.59 4.75
C SER A 285 7.15 -24.24 4.94
#